data_AF-A0A804I8E9-F1
#
_entry.id   AF-A0A804I8E9-F1
#
_cell.length_a   1.000
_cell.length_b   1.000
_cell.length_c   1.000
_cell.angle_alpha   90.00
_cell.angle_beta   90.00
_cell.angle_gamma   90.00
#
_symmetry.space_group_name_H-M   'P 1'
#
loop_
_entity.id
_entity.type
_entity.pdbx_description
1 polymer ?
#
loop_
_entity_poly.entity_id
_entity_poly.type
_entity_poly.pdbx_seq_one_letter_code
_entity_poly.pdbx_strand_id
1 'polypeptide(L)'
;MTVTLNAYNVVASRCAAEYLEMTEDVEKGNLIYKIEVFLNSSVLRSWKDSIIVLQTTKSMLPWSEELKVVGRCIDCITSKTSVEPAAVTWSYTYDRKLTASDDITETQKRMHQVPNDWWIEDICELDVDLYKRVMVALKSKGRMSSDMIGEALKAYTVRWLPDSYDALVADDYMKRNRILVETIIYLLPSDKYSGCSCRFLLKLLKVVILVGARDPSKEELIDRISMQLHKASVKDLLIPAKSSGDTIYDVHLVQILVGKFMMQVGSTHDMNIADESENISLLALGRLIDGYLAEIACDSNLSISSFVDLAESIPDAARPDHDGLYTAIDIYLTEHRNMTKADKKRICGLMDVKKLSTEASIHAAQNERLPLRVVVQVLFFEQLKAAGGASAATNDTSHDSSMNRAILEEDWEGRVSENDDSLKQQLGSSKIKADECQDGDDKKSVKDKGSSLLLLPSRSRRIFDKLWVGKGQGETIKSSETSGSSQSPPISVKPGEAKSSGSSRHMRNSIS
;
A
#
# COMPACT_ATOMS: atom_id res chain seq x y z
N MET A 1 15.41 -20.33 49.47
CA MET A 1 14.60 -19.89 48.31
C MET A 1 15.15 -20.57 47.08
N THR A 2 14.33 -21.30 46.31
CA THR A 2 14.74 -21.93 45.05
C THR A 2 14.33 -21.03 43.89
N VAL A 3 15.21 -20.89 42.88
CA VAL A 3 14.93 -20.11 41.66
C VAL A 3 15.11 -21.03 40.46
N THR A 4 14.05 -21.20 39.68
CA THR A 4 14.07 -22.03 38.47
C THR A 4 14.49 -21.17 37.28
N LEU A 5 15.52 -21.58 36.55
CA LEU A 5 15.95 -20.92 35.32
C LEU A 5 14.97 -21.21 34.18
N ASN A 6 14.64 -20.18 33.41
CA ASN A 6 13.75 -20.23 32.25
C ASN A 6 14.10 -19.11 31.25
N ALA A 7 13.43 -19.07 30.11
CA ALA A 7 13.70 -18.08 29.05
C ALA A 7 13.54 -16.60 29.48
N TYR A 8 12.75 -16.32 30.52
CA TYR A 8 12.51 -14.95 30.99
C TYR A 8 13.58 -14.43 31.96
N ASN A 9 14.29 -15.31 32.67
CA ASN A 9 15.26 -14.91 33.70
C ASN A 9 16.71 -15.32 33.39
N VAL A 10 16.95 -16.23 32.44
CA VAL A 10 18.28 -16.77 32.15
C VAL A 10 19.30 -15.69 31.75
N VAL A 11 18.91 -14.64 31.01
CA VAL A 11 19.82 -13.56 30.62
C VAL A 11 20.27 -12.74 31.82
N ALA A 12 19.32 -12.36 32.70
CA ALA A 12 19.63 -11.65 33.94
C ALA A 12 20.52 -12.49 34.86
N SER A 13 20.24 -13.80 34.98
CA SER A 13 21.09 -14.73 35.72
C SER A 13 22.49 -14.87 35.10
N ARG A 14 22.61 -14.94 33.77
CA ARG A 14 23.91 -15.02 33.07
C ARG A 14 24.76 -13.78 33.30
N CYS A 15 24.12 -12.61 33.26
CA CYS A 15 24.72 -11.30 33.52
C CYS A 15 25.21 -11.18 34.97
N ALA A 16 24.35 -11.49 35.95
CA ALA A 16 24.71 -11.45 37.37
C ALA A 16 25.83 -12.46 37.71
N ALA A 17 25.82 -13.65 37.08
CA ALA A 17 26.87 -14.65 37.27
C ALA A 17 28.23 -14.20 36.72
N GLU A 18 28.26 -13.45 35.61
CA GLU A 18 29.50 -12.84 35.10
C GLU A 18 30.05 -11.80 36.08
N TYR A 19 29.20 -10.88 36.54
CA TYR A 19 29.60 -9.80 37.45
C TYR A 19 30.12 -10.29 38.80
N LEU A 20 29.61 -11.43 39.26
CA LEU A 20 30.05 -12.08 40.49
C LEU A 20 31.19 -13.09 40.26
N GLU A 21 31.79 -13.11 39.06
CA GLU A 21 32.90 -13.98 38.66
C GLU A 21 32.65 -15.47 39.01
N MET A 22 31.42 -15.94 38.76
CA MET A 22 30.96 -17.29 39.12
C MET A 22 31.46 -18.35 38.11
N THR A 23 32.78 -18.42 37.94
CA THR A 23 33.49 -19.30 37.00
C THR A 23 33.80 -20.69 37.59
N GLU A 24 34.19 -21.64 36.72
CA GLU A 24 34.66 -22.97 37.12
C GLU A 24 36.01 -22.94 37.87
N ASP A 25 36.74 -21.83 37.84
CA ASP A 25 38.02 -21.66 38.53
C ASP A 25 37.84 -21.54 40.06
N VAL A 26 36.65 -21.08 40.49
CA VAL A 26 36.27 -20.95 41.90
C VAL A 26 35.70 -22.27 42.45
N GLU A 27 34.74 -22.87 41.74
CA GLU A 27 34.10 -24.14 42.11
C GLU A 27 33.60 -24.88 40.86
N LYS A 28 33.66 -26.21 40.85
CA LYS A 28 33.15 -27.01 39.71
C LYS A 28 31.63 -27.01 39.64
N GLY A 29 31.09 -26.81 38.45
CA GLY A 29 29.66 -26.67 38.22
C GLY A 29 29.11 -25.36 38.78
N ASN A 30 29.85 -24.26 38.63
CA ASN A 30 29.41 -22.94 39.03
C ASN A 30 28.28 -22.41 38.12
N LEU A 31 27.71 -21.26 38.47
CA LEU A 31 26.49 -20.76 37.85
C LEU A 31 26.68 -20.42 36.36
N ILE A 32 27.83 -19.86 35.96
CA ILE A 32 28.11 -19.58 34.54
C ILE A 32 28.04 -20.86 33.70
N TYR A 33 28.75 -21.92 34.10
CA TYR A 33 28.75 -23.20 33.38
C TYR A 33 27.36 -23.83 33.31
N LYS A 34 26.63 -23.87 34.43
CA LYS A 34 25.25 -24.39 34.48
C LYS A 34 24.31 -23.62 33.55
N ILE A 35 24.43 -22.29 33.49
CA ILE A 35 23.64 -21.46 32.58
C ILE A 35 24.04 -21.71 31.12
N GLU A 36 25.33 -21.82 30.81
CA GLU A 36 25.79 -22.13 29.44
C GLU A 36 25.31 -23.51 28.96
N VAL A 37 25.32 -24.52 29.83
CA VAL A 37 24.73 -25.83 29.53
C VAL A 37 23.22 -25.69 29.28
N PHE A 38 22.48 -24.96 30.11
CA PHE A 38 21.04 -24.74 29.93
C PHE A 38 20.70 -23.97 28.64
N LEU A 39 21.46 -22.92 28.31
CA LEU A 39 21.31 -22.14 27.08
C LEU A 39 21.51 -23.03 25.84
N ASN A 40 22.59 -23.83 25.80
CA ASN A 40 22.91 -24.69 24.65
C ASN A 40 22.01 -25.93 24.52
N SER A 41 21.59 -26.53 25.63
CA SER A 41 20.83 -27.78 25.63
C SER A 41 19.32 -27.60 25.57
N SER A 42 18.76 -26.52 26.12
CA SER A 42 17.31 -26.28 26.20
C SER A 42 16.90 -25.04 25.39
N VAL A 43 17.33 -23.85 25.81
CA VAL A 43 16.85 -22.57 25.23
C VAL A 43 17.08 -22.52 23.73
N LEU A 44 18.34 -22.67 23.29
CA LEU A 44 18.70 -22.59 21.86
C LEU A 44 18.18 -23.78 21.05
N ARG A 45 17.58 -24.80 21.66
CA ARG A 45 16.87 -25.88 20.94
C ARG A 45 15.39 -25.58 20.73
N SER A 46 14.73 -24.93 21.68
CA SER A 46 13.34 -24.46 21.57
C SER A 46 13.22 -23.22 20.66
N TRP A 47 12.18 -23.15 19.83
CA TRP A 47 11.96 -21.97 18.96
C TRP A 47 11.51 -20.76 19.79
N LYS A 48 10.45 -20.94 20.58
CA LYS A 48 9.86 -19.90 21.43
C LYS A 48 10.85 -19.36 22.47
N ASP A 49 11.61 -20.23 23.13
CA ASP A 49 12.54 -19.79 24.18
C ASP A 49 13.69 -18.96 23.60
N SER A 50 14.20 -19.26 22.39
CA SER A 50 15.17 -18.40 21.71
C SER A 50 14.66 -16.99 21.46
N ILE A 51 13.37 -16.83 21.14
CA ILE A 51 12.73 -15.53 20.89
C ILE A 51 12.52 -14.77 22.20
N ILE A 52 12.02 -15.44 23.24
CA ILE A 52 11.82 -14.84 24.58
C ILE A 52 13.17 -14.40 25.17
N VAL A 53 14.22 -15.21 25.04
CA VAL A 53 15.58 -14.84 25.46
C VAL A 53 16.11 -13.66 24.64
N LEU A 54 15.86 -13.60 23.33
CA LEU A 54 16.24 -12.45 22.52
C LEU A 54 15.52 -11.17 22.98
N GLN A 55 14.22 -11.22 23.29
CA GLN A 55 13.45 -10.08 23.82
C GLN A 55 14.02 -9.59 25.16
N THR A 56 14.36 -10.50 26.08
CA THR A 56 14.89 -10.15 27.41
C THR A 56 16.33 -9.63 27.40
N THR A 57 17.09 -9.81 26.31
CA THR A 57 18.44 -9.20 26.21
C THR A 57 18.42 -7.68 26.25
N LYS A 58 17.32 -7.03 25.81
CA LYS A 58 17.22 -5.56 25.68
C LYS A 58 17.36 -4.82 27.02
N SER A 59 16.88 -5.41 28.11
CA SER A 59 17.02 -4.85 29.47
C SER A 59 18.38 -5.10 30.12
N MET A 60 19.25 -5.89 29.47
CA MET A 60 20.56 -6.32 30.00
C MET A 60 21.74 -5.86 29.12
N LEU A 61 21.53 -4.83 28.28
CA LEU A 61 22.60 -4.21 27.50
C LEU A 61 23.51 -3.36 28.41
N PRO A 62 24.84 -3.32 28.18
CA PRO A 62 25.56 -3.92 27.06
C PRO A 62 25.94 -5.40 27.26
N TRP A 63 25.91 -5.93 28.49
CA TRP A 63 26.46 -7.26 28.81
C TRP A 63 25.85 -8.39 27.99
N SER A 64 24.56 -8.32 27.62
CA SER A 64 23.93 -9.34 26.78
C SER A 64 24.52 -9.44 25.36
N GLU A 65 25.16 -8.38 24.84
CA GLU A 65 25.95 -8.39 23.60
C GLU A 65 27.38 -8.88 23.85
N GLU A 66 28.05 -8.40 24.90
CA GLU A 66 29.42 -8.79 25.27
C GLU A 66 29.51 -10.31 25.54
N LEU A 67 28.51 -10.86 26.22
CA LEU A 67 28.32 -12.29 26.50
C LEU A 67 27.77 -13.08 25.29
N LYS A 68 27.61 -12.42 24.14
CA LYS A 68 27.19 -12.99 22.85
C LYS A 68 25.84 -13.69 22.85
N VAL A 69 24.99 -13.45 23.87
CA VAL A 69 23.66 -14.05 23.99
C VAL A 69 22.77 -13.60 22.84
N VAL A 70 22.79 -12.30 22.52
CA VAL A 70 22.04 -11.71 21.40
C VAL A 70 22.38 -12.41 20.08
N GLY A 71 23.69 -12.54 19.76
CA GLY A 71 24.16 -13.18 18.53
C GLY A 71 23.74 -14.65 18.45
N ARG A 72 23.94 -15.43 19.52
CA ARG A 72 23.55 -16.85 19.57
C ARG A 72 22.05 -17.06 19.39
N CYS A 73 21.21 -16.20 19.97
CA CYS A 73 19.77 -16.24 19.76
C CYS A 73 19.38 -15.93 18.31
N ILE A 74 19.99 -14.90 17.70
CA ILE A 74 19.76 -14.57 16.28
C ILE A 74 20.20 -15.75 15.40
N ASP A 75 21.43 -16.25 15.54
CA ASP A 75 21.97 -17.35 14.73
C ASP A 75 21.10 -18.61 14.79
N CYS A 76 20.58 -18.91 15.99
CA CYS A 76 19.65 -19.98 16.27
C CYS A 76 18.28 -19.77 15.60
N ILE A 77 17.68 -18.59 15.72
CA ILE A 77 16.43 -18.24 15.03
C ILE A 77 16.61 -18.40 13.53
N THR A 78 17.65 -17.76 12.97
CA THR A 78 17.96 -17.78 11.53
C THR A 78 18.33 -19.18 11.02
N SER A 79 18.84 -20.09 11.87
CA SER A 79 19.08 -21.49 11.46
C SER A 79 17.77 -22.30 11.43
N LYS A 80 16.86 -22.08 12.37
CA LYS A 80 15.55 -22.78 12.43
C LYS A 80 14.59 -22.34 11.32
N THR A 81 14.55 -21.05 10.98
CA THR A 81 13.77 -20.55 9.85
C THR A 81 14.26 -21.04 8.48
N SER A 82 15.49 -21.57 8.42
CA SER A 82 16.09 -22.16 7.22
C SER A 82 15.85 -23.67 7.10
N VAL A 83 15.01 -24.26 7.97
CA VAL A 83 14.65 -25.68 7.94
C VAL A 83 13.42 -25.88 7.06
N GLU A 84 13.44 -26.90 6.22
CA GLU A 84 12.30 -27.31 5.38
C GLU A 84 11.04 -27.49 6.24
N PRO A 85 9.87 -26.93 5.88
CA PRO A 85 8.65 -27.04 6.68
C PRO A 85 8.25 -28.47 7.05
N ALA A 86 8.55 -29.46 6.20
CA ALA A 86 8.33 -30.88 6.50
C ALA A 86 9.18 -31.45 7.66
N ALA A 87 10.30 -30.80 8.00
CA ALA A 87 11.22 -31.20 9.08
C ALA A 87 11.00 -30.40 10.39
N VAL A 88 9.96 -29.57 10.43
CA VAL A 88 9.59 -28.76 11.59
C VAL A 88 9.03 -29.64 12.71
N THR A 89 9.64 -29.55 13.89
CA THR A 89 9.32 -30.37 15.07
C THR A 89 9.13 -29.56 16.36
N TRP A 90 9.29 -28.24 16.31
CA TRP A 90 9.08 -27.33 17.44
C TRP A 90 7.73 -26.62 17.32
N SER A 91 7.25 -26.01 18.41
CA SER A 91 5.99 -25.26 18.45
C SER A 91 6.15 -23.83 17.91
N TYR A 92 5.14 -23.36 17.18
CA TYR A 92 5.06 -22.02 16.58
C TYR A 92 3.63 -21.46 16.73
N THR A 93 3.45 -20.14 16.61
CA THR A 93 2.11 -19.54 16.49
C THR A 93 1.77 -19.31 15.01
N TYR A 94 0.53 -19.65 14.63
CA TYR A 94 0.01 -19.42 13.29
C TYR A 94 -1.52 -19.19 13.33
N ASP A 95 -1.91 -17.92 13.45
CA ASP A 95 -3.31 -17.44 13.48
C ASP A 95 -3.79 -16.94 12.11
N ARG A 96 -2.99 -17.13 11.05
CA ARG A 96 -3.17 -16.54 9.71
C ARG A 96 -4.41 -17.05 8.96
N LYS A 97 -5.58 -16.54 9.34
CA LYS A 97 -6.78 -16.42 8.48
C LYS A 97 -6.72 -15.16 7.60
N LEU A 98 -5.58 -14.92 6.95
CA LEU A 98 -5.44 -13.84 5.98
C LEU A 98 -5.83 -14.37 4.59
N THR A 99 -6.88 -13.79 4.02
CA THR A 99 -7.28 -13.87 2.60
C THR A 99 -7.62 -15.26 2.02
N ALA A 100 -8.38 -16.08 2.74
CA ALA A 100 -9.16 -17.16 2.13
C ALA A 100 -10.65 -16.77 2.10
N SER A 101 -11.13 -16.34 0.93
CA SER A 101 -12.57 -16.34 0.62
C SER A 101 -13.03 -17.77 0.40
N ASP A 102 -14.25 -18.07 0.83
CA ASP A 102 -15.01 -19.32 0.67
C ASP A 102 -14.39 -20.44 -0.19
N ASP A 103 -13.77 -21.42 0.47
CA ASP A 103 -13.93 -22.84 0.07
C ASP A 103 -13.68 -23.78 1.26
N ILE A 104 -14.77 -24.18 1.92
CA ILE A 104 -14.75 -24.91 3.21
C ILE A 104 -14.37 -26.40 3.01
N THR A 105 -14.28 -26.88 1.77
CA THR A 105 -14.10 -28.29 1.42
C THR A 105 -12.65 -28.75 1.26
N GLU A 106 -11.70 -27.87 0.88
CA GLU A 106 -10.26 -28.21 0.80
C GLU A 106 -9.52 -28.10 2.16
N THR A 107 -9.99 -27.22 3.04
CA THR A 107 -9.20 -26.77 4.22
C THR A 107 -8.85 -27.89 5.22
N GLN A 108 -9.61 -28.98 5.27
CA GLN A 108 -9.36 -30.08 6.20
C GLN A 108 -8.15 -30.98 5.80
N LYS A 109 -7.78 -31.05 4.52
CA LYS A 109 -6.63 -31.88 4.09
C LYS A 109 -5.28 -31.21 4.31
N ARG A 110 -5.21 -29.88 4.31
CA ARG A 110 -3.94 -29.13 4.50
C ARG A 110 -3.48 -29.02 5.95
N MET A 111 -4.28 -29.42 6.94
CA MET A 111 -3.96 -29.25 8.38
C MET A 111 -2.78 -30.10 8.90
N HIS A 112 -2.16 -30.95 8.06
CA HIS A 112 -1.03 -31.82 8.43
C HIS A 112 0.33 -31.36 7.87
N GLN A 113 0.39 -30.27 7.11
CA GLN A 113 1.65 -29.71 6.60
C GLN A 113 1.91 -28.34 7.21
N VAL A 114 3.14 -28.12 7.67
CA VAL A 114 3.56 -26.84 8.25
C VAL A 114 3.62 -25.78 7.12
N PRO A 115 2.98 -24.61 7.27
CA PRO A 115 3.02 -23.54 6.28
C PRO A 115 4.45 -23.01 6.07
N ASN A 116 4.82 -22.59 4.86
CA ASN A 116 6.16 -22.04 4.58
C ASN A 116 6.49 -20.76 5.40
N ASP A 117 5.45 -20.05 5.83
CA ASP A 117 5.48 -18.79 6.57
C ASP A 117 5.22 -18.94 8.08
N TRP A 118 5.29 -20.17 8.61
CA TRP A 118 5.05 -20.55 10.01
C TRP A 118 5.73 -19.65 11.06
N TRP A 119 6.87 -19.06 10.72
CA TRP A 119 7.74 -18.30 11.64
C TRP A 119 7.42 -16.82 11.71
N ILE A 120 6.66 -16.29 10.75
CA ILE A 120 6.52 -14.85 10.54
C ILE A 120 5.86 -14.19 11.74
N GLU A 121 4.78 -14.76 12.27
CA GLU A 121 4.02 -14.14 13.37
C GLU A 121 4.84 -14.02 14.65
N ASP A 122 5.65 -15.03 14.95
CA ASP A 122 6.54 -15.09 16.11
C ASP A 122 7.69 -14.07 16.02
N ILE A 123 8.30 -13.93 14.84
CA ILE A 123 9.33 -12.91 14.63
C ILE A 123 8.74 -11.50 14.59
N CYS A 124 7.46 -11.36 14.22
CA CYS A 124 6.77 -10.07 14.29
C CYS A 124 6.49 -9.58 15.73
N GLU A 125 6.73 -10.39 16.76
CA GLU A 125 6.64 -9.97 18.16
C GLU A 125 7.89 -9.19 18.64
N LEU A 126 8.98 -9.22 17.87
CA LEU A 126 10.20 -8.48 18.17
C LEU A 126 10.01 -6.97 17.97
N ASP A 127 10.64 -6.17 18.84
CA ASP A 127 10.75 -4.74 18.60
C ASP A 127 11.67 -4.43 17.40
N VAL A 128 11.59 -3.21 16.87
CA VAL A 128 12.20 -2.82 15.60
C VAL A 128 13.71 -3.07 15.54
N ASP A 129 14.44 -2.93 16.65
CA ASP A 129 15.89 -3.11 16.70
C ASP A 129 16.27 -4.58 16.59
N LEU A 130 15.57 -5.44 17.34
CA LEU A 130 15.77 -6.89 17.32
C LEU A 130 15.26 -7.51 16.02
N TYR A 131 14.09 -7.08 15.53
CA TYR A 131 13.54 -7.48 14.24
C TYR A 131 14.50 -7.16 13.10
N LYS A 132 15.05 -5.93 13.06
CA LYS A 132 16.06 -5.54 12.06
C LYS A 132 17.27 -6.47 12.07
N ARG A 133 17.81 -6.78 13.25
CA ARG A 133 18.99 -7.67 13.38
C ARG A 133 18.68 -9.10 12.90
N VAL A 134 17.52 -9.65 13.26
CA VAL A 134 17.07 -10.96 12.78
C VAL A 134 16.88 -10.96 11.26
N MET A 135 16.20 -9.96 10.69
CA MET A 135 15.96 -9.88 9.24
C MET A 135 17.25 -9.66 8.44
N VAL A 136 18.23 -8.91 8.96
CA VAL A 136 19.57 -8.80 8.35
C VAL A 136 20.27 -10.16 8.33
N ALA A 137 20.22 -10.94 9.42
CA ALA A 137 20.79 -12.29 9.47
C ALA A 137 20.07 -13.28 8.55
N LEU A 138 18.74 -13.18 8.42
CA LEU A 138 17.95 -13.99 7.47
C LEU A 138 18.38 -13.71 6.02
N LYS A 139 18.50 -12.42 5.65
CA LYS A 139 18.99 -12.02 4.33
C LYS A 139 20.43 -12.49 4.07
N SER A 140 21.34 -12.38 5.06
CA SER A 140 22.75 -12.74 4.87
C SER A 140 22.99 -14.26 4.76
N LYS A 141 22.12 -15.12 5.29
CA LYS A 141 22.20 -16.57 5.06
C LYS A 141 21.73 -17.00 3.68
N GLY A 142 20.98 -16.17 2.94
CA GLY A 142 20.59 -16.41 1.54
C GLY A 142 19.69 -17.62 1.29
N ARG A 143 19.08 -18.21 2.32
CA ARG A 143 18.24 -19.44 2.23
C ARG A 143 16.74 -19.18 2.08
N MET A 144 16.33 -17.92 2.00
CA MET A 144 14.92 -17.51 1.87
C MET A 144 14.70 -16.82 0.54
N SER A 145 13.55 -17.08 -0.09
CA SER A 145 13.12 -16.32 -1.27
C SER A 145 12.82 -14.86 -0.89
N SER A 146 13.01 -13.96 -1.86
CA SER A 146 12.62 -12.55 -1.73
C SER A 146 11.16 -12.40 -1.28
N ASP A 147 10.26 -13.23 -1.81
CA ASP A 147 8.82 -13.18 -1.54
C ASP A 147 8.49 -13.52 -0.08
N MET A 148 9.19 -14.50 0.48
CA MET A 148 9.06 -14.87 1.90
C MET A 148 9.54 -13.74 2.82
N ILE A 149 10.65 -13.07 2.45
CA ILE A 149 11.15 -11.89 3.17
C ILE A 149 10.14 -10.72 3.07
N GLY A 150 9.57 -10.47 1.89
CA GLY A 150 8.59 -9.40 1.71
C GLY A 150 7.25 -9.65 2.41
N GLU A 151 6.74 -10.88 2.43
CA GLU A 151 5.57 -11.23 3.24
C GLU A 151 5.83 -11.11 4.75
N ALA A 152 7.06 -11.36 5.20
CA ALA A 152 7.46 -11.11 6.60
C ALA A 152 7.50 -9.62 6.93
N LEU A 153 8.03 -8.80 6.02
CA LEU A 153 8.06 -7.33 6.17
C LEU A 153 6.64 -6.73 6.13
N LYS A 154 5.78 -7.22 5.24
CA LYS A 154 4.37 -6.85 5.14
C LYS A 154 3.60 -7.20 6.41
N ALA A 155 3.78 -8.40 6.96
CA ALA A 155 3.19 -8.80 8.24
C ALA A 155 3.66 -7.89 9.39
N TYR A 156 4.97 -7.58 9.44
CA TYR A 156 5.53 -6.67 10.44
C TYR A 156 4.94 -5.26 10.32
N THR A 157 4.86 -4.75 9.09
CA THR A 157 4.27 -3.45 8.76
C THR A 157 2.83 -3.37 9.25
N VAL A 158 2.00 -4.38 8.96
CA VAL A 158 0.59 -4.43 9.36
C VAL A 158 0.42 -4.52 10.89
N ARG A 159 1.33 -5.19 11.60
CA ARG A 159 1.27 -5.32 13.06
C ARG A 159 1.68 -4.03 13.78
N TRP A 160 2.69 -3.32 13.27
CA TRP A 160 3.35 -2.23 13.98
C TRP A 160 2.97 -0.82 13.51
N LEU A 161 2.57 -0.62 12.25
CA LEU A 161 2.02 0.67 11.82
C LEU A 161 0.56 0.85 12.27
N PRO A 162 0.14 2.09 12.55
CA PRO A 162 -1.27 2.45 12.66
C PRO A 162 -2.04 2.32 11.34
N ASP A 163 -3.31 1.90 11.45
CA ASP A 163 -4.26 1.75 10.32
C ASP A 163 -4.98 3.05 9.94
N SER A 164 -4.82 4.14 10.69
CA SER A 164 -5.51 5.40 10.45
C SER A 164 -4.55 6.55 10.20
N TYR A 165 -4.95 7.47 9.32
CA TYR A 165 -4.21 8.69 9.00
C TYR A 165 -3.86 9.47 10.28
N ASP A 166 -4.84 9.73 11.14
CA ASP A 166 -4.67 10.50 12.37
C ASP A 166 -3.63 9.88 13.31
N ALA A 167 -3.58 8.54 13.42
CA ALA A 167 -2.63 7.84 14.27
C ALA A 167 -1.24 7.69 13.62
N LEU A 168 -1.14 7.76 12.29
CA LEU A 168 0.13 7.85 11.57
C LEU A 168 0.79 9.22 11.79
N VAL A 169 -0.01 10.29 11.70
CA VAL A 169 0.41 11.70 11.70
C VAL A 169 0.47 12.31 13.12
N ALA A 170 -0.10 11.66 14.14
CA ALA A 170 0.02 12.09 15.53
C ALA A 170 1.50 12.27 15.97
N ASP A 171 1.85 13.48 16.43
CA ASP A 171 3.22 13.90 16.75
C ASP A 171 3.96 12.94 17.69
N ASP A 172 3.26 12.39 18.69
CA ASP A 172 3.79 11.43 19.67
C ASP A 172 4.36 10.16 19.02
N TYR A 173 3.80 9.75 17.87
CA TYR A 173 4.16 8.51 17.17
C TYR A 173 4.92 8.76 15.86
N MET A 174 4.84 9.96 15.26
CA MET A 174 5.50 10.31 14.00
C MET A 174 6.98 9.90 13.93
N LYS A 175 7.79 10.26 14.94
CA LYS A 175 9.22 9.89 14.98
C LYS A 175 9.45 8.37 15.00
N ARG A 176 8.59 7.62 15.71
CA ARG A 176 8.65 6.15 15.81
C ARG A 176 8.21 5.50 14.49
N ASN A 177 7.10 5.96 13.92
CA ASN A 177 6.58 5.52 12.64
C ASN A 177 7.63 5.73 11.54
N ARG A 178 8.34 6.86 11.57
CA ARG A 178 9.42 7.18 10.61
C ARG A 178 10.55 6.15 10.68
N ILE A 179 11.09 5.91 11.89
CA ILE A 179 12.18 4.95 12.10
C ILE A 179 11.75 3.52 11.70
N LEU A 180 10.49 3.15 11.99
CA LEU A 180 9.93 1.85 11.61
C LEU A 180 9.89 1.71 10.08
N VAL A 181 9.35 2.70 9.37
CA VAL A 181 9.21 2.70 7.90
C VAL A 181 10.57 2.72 7.21
N GLU A 182 11.48 3.61 7.64
CA GLU A 182 12.86 3.65 7.14
C GLU A 182 13.58 2.30 7.37
N THR A 183 13.31 1.63 8.50
CA THR A 183 13.85 0.28 8.78
C THR A 183 13.22 -0.79 7.88
N ILE A 184 11.91 -0.78 7.64
CA ILE A 184 11.23 -1.72 6.73
C ILE A 184 11.78 -1.57 5.31
N ILE A 185 11.98 -0.33 4.85
CA ILE A 185 12.53 -0.03 3.51
C ILE A 185 13.98 -0.52 3.40
N TYR A 186 14.81 -0.25 4.40
CA TYR A 186 16.19 -0.79 4.48
C TYR A 186 16.23 -2.33 4.45
N LEU A 187 15.20 -3.00 4.97
CA LEU A 187 15.11 -4.45 5.00
C LEU A 187 14.56 -5.07 3.72
N LEU A 188 13.99 -4.31 2.77
CA LEU A 188 13.45 -4.83 1.51
C LEU A 188 14.45 -5.76 0.77
N PRO A 189 13.98 -6.81 0.08
CA PRO A 189 14.86 -7.73 -0.66
C PRO A 189 15.80 -7.01 -1.62
N SER A 190 17.02 -7.52 -1.80
CA SER A 190 18.01 -6.88 -2.68
C SER A 190 17.61 -6.93 -4.16
N ASP A 191 16.84 -7.94 -4.55
CA ASP A 191 16.15 -7.98 -5.84
C ASP A 191 15.08 -6.87 -5.88
N LYS A 192 15.06 -6.10 -6.97
CA LYS A 192 14.08 -5.03 -7.22
C LYS A 192 12.82 -5.52 -7.97
N TYR A 193 12.87 -6.68 -8.62
CA TYR A 193 11.79 -7.25 -9.42
C TYR A 193 10.87 -8.20 -8.64
N SER A 194 11.41 -8.90 -7.64
CA SER A 194 10.68 -9.85 -6.79
C SER A 194 10.56 -9.39 -5.33
N GLY A 195 9.78 -10.12 -4.54
CA GLY A 195 9.75 -9.97 -3.10
C GLY A 195 8.56 -9.20 -2.53
N CYS A 196 8.22 -8.06 -3.11
CA CYS A 196 7.16 -7.19 -2.59
C CYS A 196 6.19 -6.79 -3.70
N SER A 197 4.89 -6.96 -3.47
CA SER A 197 3.86 -6.53 -4.42
C SER A 197 3.82 -5.01 -4.59
N CYS A 198 3.56 -4.54 -5.81
CA CYS A 198 3.44 -3.12 -6.13
C CYS A 198 2.46 -2.39 -5.19
N ARG A 199 1.30 -2.99 -4.89
CA ARG A 199 0.31 -2.47 -3.91
C ARG A 199 0.89 -2.31 -2.49
N PHE A 200 1.74 -3.22 -2.02
CA PHE A 200 2.42 -3.06 -0.72
C PHE A 200 3.41 -1.88 -0.75
N LEU A 201 4.22 -1.77 -1.81
CA LEU A 201 5.17 -0.68 -1.96
C LEU A 201 4.48 0.69 -2.11
N LEU A 202 3.40 0.80 -2.88
CA LEU A 202 2.60 2.02 -3.01
C LEU A 202 1.96 2.43 -1.68
N LYS A 203 1.44 1.46 -0.89
CA LYS A 203 0.98 1.75 0.48
C LYS A 203 2.11 2.24 1.38
N LEU A 204 3.30 1.66 1.28
CA LEU A 204 4.47 2.08 2.05
C LEU A 204 4.97 3.47 1.63
N LEU A 205 4.90 3.81 0.34
CA LEU A 205 5.20 5.14 -0.19
C LEU A 205 4.21 6.20 0.32
N LYS A 206 2.91 5.89 0.38
CA LYS A 206 1.92 6.77 1.03
C LYS A 206 2.32 7.06 2.48
N VAL A 207 2.73 6.04 3.25
CA VAL A 207 3.19 6.25 4.64
C VAL A 207 4.48 7.08 4.72
N VAL A 208 5.48 6.83 3.84
CA VAL A 208 6.72 7.63 3.74
C VAL A 208 6.41 9.12 3.55
N ILE A 209 5.46 9.43 2.67
CA ILE A 209 5.03 10.79 2.33
C ILE A 209 4.34 11.46 3.52
N LEU A 210 3.44 10.75 4.21
CA LEU A 210 2.73 11.27 5.39
C LEU A 210 3.66 11.52 6.59
N VAL A 211 4.57 10.58 6.84
CA VAL A 211 5.40 10.59 8.04
C VAL A 211 6.65 11.47 7.89
N GLY A 212 6.90 12.03 6.70
CA GLY A 212 8.08 12.85 6.42
C GLY A 212 9.38 12.05 6.59
N ALA A 213 9.42 10.83 6.04
CA ALA A 213 10.63 10.02 5.98
C ALA A 213 11.63 10.58 4.95
N ARG A 214 12.91 10.23 5.12
CA ARG A 214 14.02 10.77 4.31
C ARG A 214 13.89 10.45 2.82
N ASP A 215 14.35 11.36 1.97
CA ASP A 215 14.35 11.23 0.51
C ASP A 215 14.93 9.91 -0.05
N PRO A 216 16.09 9.37 0.39
CA PRO A 216 16.56 8.06 -0.08
C PRO A 216 15.56 6.91 0.15
N SER A 217 14.73 6.98 1.19
CA SER A 217 13.67 5.99 1.42
C SER A 217 12.48 6.19 0.48
N LYS A 218 12.23 7.42 0.02
CA LYS A 218 11.24 7.73 -1.03
C LYS A 218 11.75 7.27 -2.40
N GLU A 219 13.01 7.55 -2.74
CA GLU A 219 13.63 7.19 -4.01
C GLU A 219 13.70 5.67 -4.22
N GLU A 220 14.17 4.91 -3.23
CA GLU A 220 14.25 3.44 -3.32
C GLU A 220 12.85 2.79 -3.51
N LEU A 221 11.80 3.38 -2.93
CA LEU A 221 10.42 2.96 -3.21
C LEU A 221 9.96 3.34 -4.62
N ILE A 222 10.23 4.57 -5.06
CA ILE A 222 9.88 5.03 -6.42
C ILE A 222 10.53 4.12 -7.48
N ASP A 223 11.81 3.78 -7.33
CA ASP A 223 12.52 2.89 -8.26
C ASP A 223 11.87 1.51 -8.35
N ARG A 224 11.53 0.91 -7.20
CA ARG A 224 10.90 -0.41 -7.13
C ARG A 224 9.46 -0.43 -7.59
N ILE A 225 8.69 0.63 -7.32
CA ILE A 225 7.30 0.75 -7.77
C ILE A 225 7.29 0.92 -9.29
N SER A 226 8.16 1.77 -9.85
CA SER A 226 8.29 1.97 -11.29
C SER A 226 8.49 0.64 -12.01
N MET A 227 9.44 -0.19 -11.54
CA MET A 227 9.77 -1.51 -12.14
C MET A 227 8.60 -2.50 -12.25
N GLN A 228 7.53 -2.31 -11.48
CA GLN A 228 6.32 -3.14 -11.52
C GLN A 228 5.03 -2.31 -11.53
N LEU A 229 5.08 -1.10 -12.09
CA LEU A 229 3.95 -0.16 -12.09
C LEU A 229 2.71 -0.76 -12.76
N HIS A 230 2.91 -1.52 -13.84
CA HIS A 230 1.88 -2.29 -14.55
C HIS A 230 1.11 -3.31 -13.69
N LYS A 231 1.58 -3.64 -12.47
CA LYS A 231 0.92 -4.53 -11.51
C LYS A 231 0.08 -3.79 -10.46
N ALA A 232 0.00 -2.46 -10.52
CA ALA A 232 -0.81 -1.65 -9.62
C ALA A 232 -2.28 -1.59 -10.05
N SER A 233 -3.18 -1.22 -9.14
CA SER A 233 -4.54 -0.79 -9.47
C SER A 233 -4.64 0.74 -9.41
N VAL A 234 -5.59 1.34 -10.13
CA VAL A 234 -5.81 2.80 -10.13
C VAL A 234 -5.95 3.35 -8.69
N LYS A 235 -6.67 2.64 -7.82
CA LYS A 235 -6.85 2.96 -6.39
C LYS A 235 -5.55 3.02 -5.59
N ASP A 236 -4.53 2.28 -6.01
CA ASP A 236 -3.21 2.32 -5.37
C ASP A 236 -2.45 3.61 -5.75
N LEU A 237 -2.63 4.15 -6.97
CA LEU A 237 -2.03 5.41 -7.43
C LEU A 237 -2.71 6.67 -6.87
N LEU A 238 -3.90 6.57 -6.27
CA LEU A 238 -4.59 7.68 -5.59
C LEU A 238 -3.83 8.08 -4.30
N ILE A 239 -2.73 8.83 -4.48
CA ILE A 239 -1.88 9.40 -3.42
C ILE A 239 -2.32 10.86 -3.24
N PRO A 240 -2.79 11.30 -2.05
CA PRO A 240 -3.21 12.68 -1.85
C PRO A 240 -2.05 13.67 -2.05
N ALA A 241 -2.35 14.86 -2.58
CA ALA A 241 -1.39 15.95 -2.60
C ALA A 241 -1.09 16.47 -1.18
N LYS A 242 0.07 17.11 -1.00
CA LYS A 242 0.49 17.67 0.29
C LYS A 242 -0.16 19.01 0.62
N SER A 243 -0.56 19.78 -0.41
CA SER A 243 -1.06 21.14 -0.27
C SER A 243 -2.58 21.14 -0.44
N SER A 244 -3.30 21.79 0.47
CA SER A 244 -4.76 21.92 0.41
C SER A 244 -5.29 22.88 -0.68
N GLY A 245 -4.41 23.40 -1.53
CA GLY A 245 -4.74 24.23 -2.69
C GLY A 245 -4.25 23.67 -4.03
N ASP A 246 -3.63 22.48 -4.04
CA ASP A 246 -3.25 21.77 -5.25
C ASP A 246 -4.39 20.85 -5.73
N THR A 247 -4.10 19.98 -6.71
CA THR A 247 -4.96 18.84 -7.08
C THR A 247 -5.22 17.92 -5.89
N ILE A 248 -6.35 17.20 -5.90
CA ILE A 248 -6.74 16.22 -4.87
C ILE A 248 -5.65 15.15 -4.71
N TYR A 249 -4.99 14.78 -5.81
CA TYR A 249 -3.95 13.76 -5.86
C TYR A 249 -2.61 14.32 -6.36
N ASP A 250 -1.50 13.69 -5.95
CA ASP A 250 -0.13 14.00 -6.40
C ASP A 250 0.12 13.42 -7.81
N VAL A 251 -0.39 14.12 -8.82
CA VAL A 251 -0.25 13.74 -10.24
C VAL A 251 1.23 13.75 -10.67
N HIS A 252 2.03 14.65 -10.10
CA HIS A 252 3.46 14.75 -10.43
C HIS A 252 4.25 13.51 -9.99
N LEU A 253 3.94 12.95 -8.83
CA LEU A 253 4.51 11.68 -8.38
C LEU A 253 4.16 10.52 -9.33
N VAL A 254 2.95 10.49 -9.88
CA VAL A 254 2.56 9.49 -10.89
C VAL A 254 3.32 9.69 -12.21
N GLN A 255 3.47 10.93 -12.68
CA GLN A 255 4.33 11.23 -13.84
C GLN A 255 5.77 10.75 -13.64
N ILE A 256 6.36 10.93 -12.43
CA ILE A 256 7.70 10.41 -12.11
C ILE A 256 7.75 8.87 -12.18
N LEU A 257 6.75 8.18 -11.64
CA LEU A 257 6.67 6.72 -11.67
C LEU A 257 6.56 6.18 -13.10
N VAL A 258 5.71 6.80 -13.93
CA VAL A 258 5.53 6.44 -15.35
C VAL A 258 6.82 6.70 -16.12
N GLY A 259 7.41 7.91 -16.00
CA GLY A 259 8.65 8.26 -16.69
C GLY A 259 9.81 7.32 -16.36
N LYS A 260 9.95 6.90 -15.10
CA LYS A 260 10.96 5.91 -14.69
C LYS A 260 10.68 4.51 -15.25
N PHE A 261 9.43 4.05 -15.31
CA PHE A 261 9.10 2.79 -15.98
C PHE A 261 9.40 2.85 -17.49
N MET A 262 9.04 3.95 -18.16
CA MET A 262 9.31 4.12 -19.58
C MET A 262 10.81 4.14 -19.90
N MET A 263 11.65 4.74 -19.04
CA MET A 263 13.11 4.64 -19.17
C MET A 263 13.63 3.20 -19.01
N GLN A 264 12.99 2.38 -18.17
CA GLN A 264 13.37 0.98 -17.97
C GLN A 264 13.05 0.13 -19.20
N VAL A 265 11.82 0.24 -19.74
CA VAL A 265 11.41 -0.44 -20.99
C VAL A 265 12.21 0.05 -22.20
N GLY A 266 12.51 1.36 -22.27
CA GLY A 266 13.36 1.91 -23.33
C GLY A 266 14.81 1.41 -23.29
N SER A 267 15.31 0.98 -22.12
CA SER A 267 16.69 0.51 -21.95
C SER A 267 16.87 -0.99 -22.25
N THR A 268 15.81 -1.80 -22.22
CA THR A 268 15.88 -3.23 -22.59
C THR A 268 15.82 -3.44 -24.11
N HIS A 269 15.26 -2.47 -24.85
CA HIS A 269 15.10 -2.53 -26.30
C HIS A 269 16.39 -2.67 -27.13
N ASP A 270 17.55 -2.27 -26.60
CA ASP A 270 18.87 -2.46 -27.26
C ASP A 270 19.26 -3.94 -27.45
N MET A 271 18.55 -4.88 -26.82
CA MET A 271 18.83 -6.33 -26.86
C MET A 271 17.83 -7.16 -27.69
N ASN A 272 17.13 -6.53 -28.63
CA ASN A 272 16.60 -7.15 -29.88
C ASN A 272 15.81 -8.48 -29.77
N ILE A 273 15.15 -8.73 -28.63
CA ILE A 273 14.09 -9.72 -28.47
C ILE A 273 12.91 -8.98 -27.84
N ALA A 274 11.89 -8.69 -28.64
CA ALA A 274 10.64 -8.15 -28.12
C ALA A 274 9.91 -9.27 -27.36
N ASP A 275 10.10 -9.32 -26.04
CA ASP A 275 9.44 -10.29 -25.18
C ASP A 275 7.92 -9.99 -25.14
N GLU A 276 7.08 -11.00 -25.36
CA GLU A 276 5.63 -10.86 -25.24
C GLU A 276 5.23 -10.34 -23.85
N SER A 277 6.02 -10.68 -22.83
CA SER A 277 5.90 -10.20 -21.45
C SER A 277 6.03 -8.67 -21.31
N GLU A 278 6.95 -8.04 -22.03
CA GLU A 278 7.14 -6.59 -22.01
C GLU A 278 5.95 -5.88 -22.69
N ASN A 279 5.48 -6.41 -23.81
CA ASN A 279 4.28 -5.91 -24.49
C ASN A 279 3.03 -5.99 -23.59
N ILE A 280 2.81 -7.12 -22.90
CA ILE A 280 1.71 -7.26 -21.93
C ILE A 280 1.83 -6.24 -20.79
N SER A 281 3.05 -6.01 -20.30
CA SER A 281 3.32 -5.03 -19.23
C SER A 281 3.06 -3.59 -19.69
N LEU A 282 3.43 -3.24 -20.93
CA LEU A 282 3.20 -1.93 -21.53
C LEU A 282 1.70 -1.66 -21.77
N LEU A 283 0.96 -2.64 -22.29
CA LEU A 283 -0.50 -2.59 -22.47
C LEU A 283 -1.23 -2.46 -21.13
N ALA A 284 -0.78 -3.18 -20.10
CA ALA A 284 -1.33 -3.06 -18.75
C ALA A 284 -1.07 -1.66 -18.14
N LEU A 285 0.11 -1.06 -18.39
CA LEU A 285 0.37 0.32 -17.98
C LEU A 285 -0.54 1.32 -18.73
N GLY A 286 -0.73 1.17 -20.04
CA GLY A 286 -1.61 2.06 -20.81
C GLY A 286 -3.02 2.13 -20.21
N ARG A 287 -3.64 0.97 -19.96
CA ARG A 287 -4.95 0.87 -19.30
C ARG A 287 -4.95 1.45 -17.87
N LEU A 288 -3.88 1.24 -17.12
CA LEU A 288 -3.74 1.76 -15.75
C LEU A 288 -3.70 3.29 -15.71
N ILE A 289 -2.96 3.91 -16.65
CA ILE A 289 -2.84 5.37 -16.72
C ILE A 289 -4.08 6.00 -17.33
N ASP A 290 -4.72 5.40 -18.33
CA ASP A 290 -5.99 5.90 -18.87
C ASP A 290 -7.11 5.82 -17.81
N GLY A 291 -7.15 4.75 -17.00
CA GLY A 291 -8.04 4.64 -15.86
C GLY A 291 -7.73 5.64 -14.73
N TYR A 292 -6.45 5.97 -14.51
CA TYR A 292 -6.05 7.02 -13.56
C TYR A 292 -6.38 8.42 -14.07
N LEU A 293 -6.18 8.69 -15.37
CA LEU A 293 -6.58 9.92 -16.05
C LEU A 293 -8.09 10.17 -15.88
N ALA A 294 -8.92 9.12 -16.00
CA ALA A 294 -10.37 9.22 -15.77
C ALA A 294 -10.74 9.58 -14.32
N GLU A 295 -10.03 9.04 -13.31
CA GLU A 295 -10.26 9.39 -11.90
C GLU A 295 -9.81 10.82 -11.57
N ILE A 296 -8.66 11.27 -12.09
CA ILE A 296 -8.18 12.64 -11.84
C ILE A 296 -8.91 13.70 -12.68
N ALA A 297 -9.54 13.33 -13.80
CA ALA A 297 -10.33 14.24 -14.62
C ALA A 297 -11.56 14.83 -13.91
N CYS A 298 -11.97 14.24 -12.79
CA CYS A 298 -13.01 14.77 -11.91
C CYS A 298 -12.54 15.95 -11.02
N ASP A 299 -11.23 16.26 -10.99
CA ASP A 299 -10.66 17.30 -10.13
C ASP A 299 -10.65 18.66 -10.84
N SER A 300 -11.50 19.58 -10.39
CA SER A 300 -11.60 20.94 -10.94
C SER A 300 -10.28 21.75 -10.90
N ASN A 301 -9.32 21.38 -10.05
CA ASN A 301 -8.00 22.02 -9.98
C ASN A 301 -6.98 21.42 -10.97
N LEU A 302 -7.31 20.33 -11.68
CA LEU A 302 -6.38 19.66 -12.59
C LEU A 302 -6.05 20.52 -13.82
N SER A 303 -4.78 20.85 -13.98
CA SER A 303 -4.31 21.62 -15.14
C SER A 303 -4.29 20.80 -16.43
N ILE A 304 -4.61 21.46 -17.55
CA ILE A 304 -4.56 20.89 -18.91
C ILE A 304 -3.13 20.46 -19.27
N SER A 305 -2.10 21.12 -18.72
CA SER A 305 -0.70 20.66 -18.76
C SER A 305 -0.58 19.28 -18.13
N SER A 306 -0.86 19.14 -16.84
CA SER A 306 -0.67 17.88 -16.11
C SER A 306 -1.41 16.68 -16.73
N PHE A 307 -2.63 16.90 -17.24
CA PHE A 307 -3.39 15.88 -17.95
C PHE A 307 -2.71 15.46 -19.28
N VAL A 308 -2.36 16.42 -20.12
CA VAL A 308 -1.71 16.18 -21.43
C VAL A 308 -0.34 15.55 -21.25
N ASP A 309 0.51 16.11 -20.38
CA ASP A 309 1.87 15.63 -20.14
C ASP A 309 1.87 14.18 -19.63
N LEU A 310 0.88 13.79 -18.81
CA LEU A 310 0.70 12.41 -18.35
C LEU A 310 0.15 11.50 -19.47
N ALA A 311 -0.80 11.97 -20.28
CA ALA A 311 -1.33 11.21 -21.41
C ALA A 311 -0.26 10.94 -22.48
N GLU A 312 0.55 11.94 -22.82
CA GLU A 312 1.65 11.88 -23.79
C GLU A 312 2.87 11.07 -23.29
N SER A 313 3.02 10.90 -21.97
CA SER A 313 4.09 10.05 -21.40
C SER A 313 3.93 8.55 -21.72
N ILE A 314 2.78 8.14 -22.24
CA ILE A 314 2.44 6.77 -22.62
C ILE A 314 2.46 6.64 -24.16
N PRO A 315 3.27 5.74 -24.73
CA PRO A 315 3.42 5.60 -26.18
C PRO A 315 2.20 4.93 -26.81
N ASP A 316 2.01 5.18 -28.11
CA ASP A 316 0.91 4.58 -28.91
C ASP A 316 0.85 3.05 -28.88
N ALA A 317 1.99 2.38 -28.68
CA ALA A 317 2.06 0.93 -28.56
C ALA A 317 1.38 0.39 -27.28
N ALA A 318 1.23 1.22 -26.24
CA ALA A 318 0.50 0.89 -25.03
C ALA A 318 -1.03 1.04 -25.19
N ARG A 319 -1.49 1.72 -26.26
CA ARG A 319 -2.89 2.06 -26.54
C ARG A 319 -3.35 1.49 -27.89
N PRO A 320 -3.73 0.18 -27.95
CA PRO A 320 -4.26 -0.42 -29.16
C PRO A 320 -5.64 0.15 -29.49
N ASP A 321 -6.49 0.31 -28.48
CA ASP A 321 -7.72 1.09 -28.48
C ASP A 321 -7.51 2.42 -27.71
N HIS A 322 -8.40 3.39 -27.95
CA HIS A 322 -8.37 4.70 -27.30
C HIS A 322 -9.62 4.98 -26.44
N ASP A 323 -10.40 3.94 -26.09
CA ASP A 323 -11.68 4.08 -25.40
C ASP A 323 -11.52 4.59 -23.96
N GLY A 324 -10.50 4.11 -23.24
CA GLY A 324 -10.15 4.59 -21.90
C GLY A 324 -9.72 6.06 -21.92
N LEU A 325 -8.87 6.44 -22.89
CA LEU A 325 -8.43 7.81 -23.08
C LEU A 325 -9.59 8.74 -23.47
N TYR A 326 -10.50 8.31 -24.37
CA TYR A 326 -11.72 9.05 -24.70
C TYR A 326 -12.60 9.26 -23.46
N THR A 327 -12.79 8.23 -22.64
CA THR A 327 -13.55 8.31 -21.39
C THR A 327 -12.95 9.36 -20.43
N ALA A 328 -11.63 9.37 -20.26
CA ALA A 328 -10.94 10.36 -19.43
C ALA A 328 -11.10 11.80 -19.97
N ILE A 329 -10.98 11.98 -21.30
CA ILE A 329 -11.18 13.28 -21.97
C ILE A 329 -12.62 13.75 -21.84
N ASP A 330 -13.60 12.84 -21.95
CA ASP A 330 -15.01 13.17 -21.82
C ASP A 330 -15.39 13.61 -20.39
N ILE A 331 -14.87 12.93 -19.37
CA ILE A 331 -15.00 13.35 -17.96
C ILE A 331 -14.38 14.74 -17.78
N TYR A 332 -13.15 14.96 -18.28
CA TYR A 332 -12.46 16.25 -18.16
C TYR A 332 -13.27 17.38 -18.81
N LEU A 333 -13.84 17.16 -20.00
CA LEU A 333 -14.71 18.13 -20.68
C LEU A 333 -16.06 18.33 -19.99
N THR A 334 -16.49 17.43 -19.09
CA THR A 334 -17.73 17.55 -18.30
C THR A 334 -17.56 18.51 -17.14
N GLU A 335 -16.46 18.37 -16.40
CA GLU A 335 -16.14 19.18 -15.22
C GLU A 335 -15.52 20.54 -15.61
N HIS A 336 -14.55 20.56 -16.54
CA HIS A 336 -13.86 21.77 -16.96
C HIS A 336 -14.62 22.54 -18.06
N ARG A 337 -15.84 22.98 -17.76
CA ARG A 337 -16.74 23.63 -18.75
C ARG A 337 -16.19 24.93 -19.36
N ASN A 338 -15.31 25.64 -18.64
CA ASN A 338 -14.76 26.95 -19.01
C ASN A 338 -13.48 26.90 -19.87
N MET A 339 -13.17 25.77 -20.52
CA MET A 339 -11.99 25.63 -21.39
C MET A 339 -12.06 26.47 -22.67
N THR A 340 -10.91 26.97 -23.13
CA THR A 340 -10.83 27.68 -24.42
C THR A 340 -10.96 26.73 -25.61
N LYS A 341 -11.26 27.26 -26.80
CA LYS A 341 -11.27 26.46 -28.05
C LYS A 341 -9.91 25.83 -28.35
N ALA A 342 -8.81 26.47 -27.96
CA ALA A 342 -7.46 25.94 -28.12
C ALA A 342 -7.22 24.75 -27.19
N ASP A 343 -7.62 24.85 -25.93
CA ASP A 343 -7.49 23.78 -24.94
C ASP A 343 -8.32 22.55 -25.31
N LYS A 344 -9.57 22.78 -25.76
CA LYS A 344 -10.43 21.70 -26.29
C LYS A 344 -9.80 21.00 -27.49
N LYS A 345 -9.19 21.76 -28.42
CA LYS A 345 -8.42 21.18 -29.54
C LYS A 345 -7.22 20.38 -29.03
N ARG A 346 -6.49 20.87 -28.03
CA ARG A 346 -5.30 20.22 -27.47
C ARG A 346 -5.65 18.89 -26.79
N ILE A 347 -6.62 18.88 -25.89
CA ILE A 347 -7.01 17.67 -25.16
C ILE A 347 -7.67 16.62 -26.07
N CYS A 348 -8.53 17.05 -27.02
CA CYS A 348 -9.15 16.11 -27.97
C CYS A 348 -8.15 15.61 -29.02
N GLY A 349 -7.03 16.30 -29.23
CA GLY A 349 -5.96 15.88 -30.13
C GLY A 349 -5.15 14.68 -29.62
N LEU A 350 -5.31 14.30 -28.35
CA LEU A 350 -4.68 13.13 -27.74
C LEU A 350 -5.27 11.80 -28.24
N MET A 351 -6.53 11.79 -28.72
CA MET A 351 -7.20 10.57 -29.16
C MET A 351 -7.08 10.36 -30.67
N ASP A 352 -6.70 9.17 -31.11
CA ASP A 352 -6.90 8.73 -32.50
C ASP A 352 -8.30 8.12 -32.64
N VAL A 353 -9.20 8.86 -33.26
CA VAL A 353 -10.58 8.43 -33.52
C VAL A 353 -10.69 7.13 -34.32
N LYS A 354 -9.64 6.70 -35.03
CA LYS A 354 -9.61 5.40 -35.72
C LYS A 354 -9.60 4.22 -34.73
N LYS A 355 -8.89 4.40 -33.61
CA LYS A 355 -8.69 3.41 -32.54
C LYS A 355 -9.87 3.32 -31.56
N LEU A 356 -10.93 4.11 -31.75
CA LEU A 356 -12.16 3.97 -30.95
C LEU A 356 -12.96 2.73 -31.36
N SER A 357 -13.58 2.07 -30.38
CA SER A 357 -14.63 1.08 -30.61
C SER A 357 -15.85 1.68 -31.29
N THR A 358 -16.75 0.82 -31.76
CA THR A 358 -18.07 1.21 -32.28
C THR A 358 -18.89 1.99 -31.26
N GLU A 359 -18.91 1.50 -30.01
CA GLU A 359 -19.64 2.05 -28.89
C GLU A 359 -19.08 3.43 -28.49
N ALA A 360 -17.76 3.55 -28.37
CA ALA A 360 -17.10 4.82 -28.10
C ALA A 360 -17.28 5.83 -29.25
N SER A 361 -17.28 5.37 -30.51
CA SER A 361 -17.53 6.20 -31.69
C SER A 361 -18.96 6.76 -31.68
N ILE A 362 -19.97 5.94 -31.39
CA ILE A 362 -21.37 6.39 -31.28
C ILE A 362 -21.52 7.44 -30.17
N HIS A 363 -20.89 7.21 -29.00
CA HIS A 363 -20.92 8.18 -27.90
C HIS A 363 -20.22 9.50 -28.29
N ALA A 364 -19.05 9.43 -28.94
CA ALA A 364 -18.32 10.61 -29.41
C ALA A 364 -19.08 11.38 -30.51
N ALA A 365 -19.78 10.69 -31.41
CA ALA A 365 -20.61 11.32 -32.44
C ALA A 365 -21.79 12.14 -31.86
N GLN A 366 -22.29 11.76 -30.68
CA GLN A 366 -23.37 12.45 -29.95
C GLN A 366 -22.88 13.50 -28.95
N ASN A 367 -21.56 13.64 -28.75
CA ASN A 367 -20.99 14.46 -27.69
C ASN A 367 -20.82 15.93 -28.12
N GLU A 368 -21.80 16.77 -27.78
CA GLU A 368 -21.82 18.21 -28.06
C GLU A 368 -20.62 19.00 -27.49
N ARG A 369 -19.86 18.43 -26.54
CA ARG A 369 -18.71 19.09 -25.90
C ARG A 369 -17.42 18.98 -26.74
N LEU A 370 -17.37 18.05 -27.69
CA LEU A 370 -16.24 17.85 -28.61
C LEU A 370 -16.20 18.93 -29.72
N PRO A 371 -15.01 19.29 -30.24
CA PRO A 371 -14.92 20.13 -31.44
C PRO A 371 -15.57 19.43 -32.65
N LEU A 372 -16.36 20.16 -33.44
CA LEU A 372 -17.04 19.64 -34.65
C LEU A 372 -16.11 18.87 -35.60
N ARG A 373 -14.84 19.29 -35.74
CA ARG A 373 -13.83 18.58 -36.54
C ARG A 373 -13.62 17.13 -36.08
N VAL A 374 -13.61 16.89 -34.76
CA VAL A 374 -13.44 15.55 -34.17
C VAL A 374 -14.68 14.71 -34.45
N VAL A 375 -15.88 15.26 -34.21
CA VAL A 375 -17.17 14.59 -34.47
C VAL A 375 -17.28 14.14 -35.94
N VAL A 376 -16.91 15.01 -36.88
CA VAL A 376 -16.89 14.68 -38.32
C VAL A 376 -15.88 13.57 -38.64
N GLN A 377 -14.70 13.58 -38.01
CA GLN A 377 -13.71 12.51 -38.18
C GLN A 377 -14.20 11.16 -37.63
N VAL A 378 -14.88 11.14 -36.47
CA VAL A 378 -15.50 9.93 -35.91
C VAL A 378 -16.52 9.33 -36.88
N LEU A 379 -17.49 10.13 -37.34
CA LEU A 379 -18.52 9.71 -38.28
C LEU A 379 -17.93 9.18 -39.60
N PHE A 380 -16.85 9.81 -40.09
CA PHE A 380 -16.16 9.35 -41.30
C PHE A 380 -15.52 7.96 -41.12
N PHE A 381 -14.84 7.71 -40.00
CA PHE A 381 -14.24 6.39 -39.76
C PHE A 381 -15.28 5.32 -39.42
N GLU A 382 -16.41 5.68 -38.83
CA GLU A 382 -17.56 4.77 -38.67
C GLU A 382 -18.12 4.34 -40.04
N GLN A 383 -18.34 5.29 -40.97
CA GLN A 383 -18.78 4.97 -42.34
C GLN A 383 -17.78 4.09 -43.08
N LEU A 384 -16.47 4.31 -42.93
CA LEU A 384 -15.44 3.45 -43.51
C LEU A 384 -15.44 2.04 -42.90
N LYS A 385 -15.60 1.90 -41.58
CA LYS A 385 -15.73 0.59 -40.91
C LYS A 385 -16.98 -0.16 -41.41
N ALA A 386 -18.12 0.52 -41.56
CA ALA A 386 -19.35 -0.05 -42.10
C ALA A 386 -19.22 -0.48 -43.57
N ALA A 387 -18.61 0.34 -44.43
CA ALA A 387 -18.39 0.02 -45.84
C ALA A 387 -17.38 -1.12 -46.04
N GLY A 388 -16.30 -1.15 -45.24
CA GLY A 388 -15.31 -2.25 -45.26
C GLY A 388 -15.90 -3.57 -44.76
N GLY A 389 -16.69 -3.55 -43.69
CA GLY A 389 -17.40 -4.73 -43.18
C GLY A 389 -18.38 -5.33 -44.18
N ALA A 390 -19.04 -4.50 -45.00
CA ALA A 390 -19.90 -4.96 -46.09
C ALA A 390 -19.14 -5.66 -47.24
N SER A 391 -17.83 -5.38 -47.42
CA SER A 391 -17.01 -5.96 -48.49
C SER A 391 -16.24 -7.22 -48.06
N ALA A 392 -16.11 -7.49 -46.76
CA ALA A 392 -15.41 -8.67 -46.24
C ALA A 392 -16.18 -9.99 -46.41
N ALA A 393 -17.41 -9.95 -46.92
CA ALA A 393 -18.22 -11.14 -47.20
C ALA A 393 -17.88 -11.85 -48.53
N THR A 394 -16.99 -11.28 -49.36
CA THR A 394 -16.56 -11.88 -50.62
C THR A 394 -15.06 -11.69 -50.91
N ASN A 395 -14.38 -12.83 -51.04
CA ASN A 395 -13.06 -13.07 -51.65
C ASN A 395 -11.79 -12.83 -50.81
N ASP A 396 -11.11 -13.95 -50.54
CA ASP A 396 -9.64 -14.04 -50.50
C ASP A 396 -8.99 -13.33 -51.69
N THR A 397 -7.90 -12.59 -51.46
CA THR A 397 -6.55 -12.79 -52.06
C THR A 397 -5.57 -11.75 -51.49
N SER A 398 -4.28 -12.07 -51.47
CA SER A 398 -3.19 -11.33 -50.82
C SER A 398 -2.56 -10.19 -51.66
N HIS A 399 -1.78 -9.33 -50.97
CA HIS A 399 -1.00 -8.17 -51.47
C HIS A 399 -1.86 -7.00 -52.03
N ASP A 400 -1.72 -5.75 -51.58
CA ASP A 400 -0.48 -4.96 -51.57
C ASP A 400 -0.50 -3.83 -50.51
N SER A 401 0.66 -3.47 -49.98
CA SER A 401 0.82 -2.51 -48.87
C SER A 401 1.95 -1.50 -49.15
N SER A 402 1.71 -0.54 -50.05
CA SER A 402 2.74 0.45 -50.45
C SER A 402 2.26 1.88 -50.73
N MET A 403 0.94 2.16 -50.85
CA MET A 403 0.48 3.39 -51.54
C MET A 403 -0.31 4.43 -50.72
N ASN A 404 -0.39 4.31 -49.39
CA ASN A 404 -1.26 5.17 -48.55
C ASN A 404 -0.54 6.24 -47.70
N ARG A 405 0.69 6.66 -48.05
CA ARG A 405 1.49 7.64 -47.28
C ARG A 405 1.90 8.89 -48.08
N ALA A 406 1.06 9.34 -49.02
CA ALA A 406 1.38 10.46 -49.92
C ALA A 406 0.21 11.43 -50.21
N ILE A 407 -0.92 11.30 -49.51
CA ILE A 407 -2.07 12.22 -49.66
C ILE A 407 -2.60 12.52 -48.24
N LEU A 408 -2.69 13.82 -47.89
CA LEU A 408 -3.14 14.44 -46.62
C LEU A 408 -2.09 15.22 -45.80
N GLU A 409 -1.05 15.76 -46.44
CA GLU A 409 -0.36 16.96 -45.93
C GLU A 409 -0.18 17.99 -47.05
N GLU A 410 -1.25 18.71 -47.40
CA GLU A 410 -1.16 20.11 -47.82
C GLU A 410 -2.56 20.77 -47.87
N ASP A 411 -2.56 22.06 -47.52
CA ASP A 411 -3.52 23.12 -47.87
C ASP A 411 -5.02 22.96 -47.52
N TRP A 412 -5.41 23.47 -46.33
CA TRP A 412 -6.76 24.06 -46.09
C TRP A 412 -6.68 25.20 -45.06
N GLU A 413 -5.89 26.24 -45.34
CA GLU A 413 -6.00 27.53 -44.64
C GLU A 413 -6.80 28.54 -45.47
N GLY A 414 -7.88 29.06 -44.88
CA GLY A 414 -8.45 30.35 -45.27
C GLY A 414 -9.50 30.34 -46.40
N ARG A 415 -10.77 30.44 -45.99
CA ARG A 415 -11.48 31.73 -46.05
C ARG A 415 -12.77 31.72 -45.22
N VAL A 416 -12.91 32.75 -44.40
CA VAL A 416 -14.18 33.17 -43.81
C VAL A 416 -14.98 33.91 -44.89
N SER A 417 -16.28 33.65 -44.99
CA SER A 417 -17.26 34.65 -45.39
C SER A 417 -18.58 34.37 -44.68
N GLU A 418 -19.27 35.44 -44.33
CA GLU A 418 -20.43 35.47 -43.44
C GLU A 418 -21.75 35.22 -44.20
N ASN A 419 -22.85 35.20 -43.42
CA ASN A 419 -24.26 35.07 -43.81
C ASN A 419 -24.70 33.61 -44.09
N ASP A 420 -25.95 33.22 -43.83
CA ASP A 420 -27.14 34.03 -43.55
C ASP A 420 -28.01 33.45 -42.42
N ASP A 421 -28.89 34.29 -41.89
CA ASP A 421 -29.74 34.04 -40.73
C ASP A 421 -31.08 33.37 -41.10
N SER A 422 -31.82 32.93 -40.07
CA SER A 422 -33.24 32.57 -40.08
C SER A 422 -33.71 31.23 -40.72
N LEU A 423 -34.40 30.42 -39.90
CA LEU A 423 -35.80 30.04 -40.17
C LEU A 423 -36.53 29.64 -38.87
N LYS A 424 -37.87 29.69 -38.89
CA LYS A 424 -38.72 29.85 -37.69
C LYS A 424 -39.46 28.57 -37.24
N GLN A 425 -39.43 28.34 -35.91
CA GLN A 425 -40.60 28.19 -35.02
C GLN A 425 -41.86 27.44 -35.52
N GLN A 426 -42.26 26.35 -34.84
CA GLN A 426 -43.61 25.99 -34.29
C GLN A 426 -43.46 24.71 -33.42
N LEU A 427 -43.87 24.66 -32.13
CA LEU A 427 -45.22 24.36 -31.61
C LEU A 427 -45.79 23.00 -32.12
N GLY A 428 -46.13 22.02 -31.27
CA GLY A 428 -45.99 21.89 -29.81
C GLY A 428 -46.75 20.69 -29.23
N SER A 429 -46.91 20.65 -27.90
CA SER A 429 -47.96 19.93 -27.15
C SER A 429 -48.04 18.38 -27.23
N SER A 430 -47.66 17.71 -26.14
CA SER A 430 -48.57 16.78 -25.44
C SER A 430 -48.15 16.52 -23.99
N LYS A 431 -49.14 16.26 -23.15
CA LYS A 431 -49.11 16.16 -21.69
C LYS A 431 -49.63 14.77 -21.30
N ILE A 432 -49.08 14.10 -20.29
CA ILE A 432 -49.85 13.27 -19.32
C ILE A 432 -48.97 12.77 -18.16
N LYS A 433 -49.50 13.04 -16.95
CA LYS A 433 -49.37 12.42 -15.61
C LYS A 433 -48.06 11.80 -15.08
N ALA A 434 -47.81 12.15 -13.82
CA ALA A 434 -47.04 11.39 -12.85
C ALA A 434 -47.81 10.18 -12.30
N ASP A 435 -47.10 9.28 -11.61
CA ASP A 435 -47.57 8.67 -10.36
C ASP A 435 -46.38 8.46 -9.40
N GLU A 436 -46.67 8.42 -8.10
CA GLU A 436 -45.67 8.35 -7.01
C GLU A 436 -45.45 6.93 -6.46
N CYS A 437 -44.58 6.82 -5.45
CA CYS A 437 -44.45 5.70 -4.49
C CYS A 437 -43.76 4.41 -5.02
N GLN A 438 -43.03 3.63 -4.21
CA GLN A 438 -42.74 3.77 -2.77
C GLN A 438 -41.41 3.11 -2.39
N ASP A 439 -40.80 3.61 -1.30
CA ASP A 439 -39.60 3.06 -0.67
C ASP A 439 -39.93 1.85 0.23
N GLY A 440 -38.96 0.97 0.47
CA GLY A 440 -39.12 -0.34 1.11
C GLY A 440 -37.90 -0.80 1.91
N ASP A 441 -37.61 -0.08 3.01
CA ASP A 441 -36.52 -0.36 3.96
C ASP A 441 -36.84 -1.57 4.86
N ASP A 442 -35.90 -2.53 5.02
CA ASP A 442 -36.09 -3.70 5.89
C ASP A 442 -34.84 -3.97 6.76
N LYS A 443 -34.93 -3.56 8.03
CA LYS A 443 -33.87 -3.74 9.05
C LYS A 443 -34.15 -4.97 9.91
N LYS A 444 -33.13 -5.83 10.10
CA LYS A 444 -33.10 -6.78 11.23
C LYS A 444 -31.83 -6.67 12.06
N SER A 445 -32.04 -6.53 13.37
CA SER A 445 -31.01 -6.54 14.41
C SER A 445 -31.07 -7.84 15.19
N VAL A 446 -29.91 -8.38 15.56
CA VAL A 446 -29.78 -9.40 16.62
C VAL A 446 -28.62 -8.98 17.51
N LYS A 447 -28.77 -9.26 18.81
CA LYS A 447 -27.94 -8.74 19.90
C LYS A 447 -27.71 -9.90 20.85
N ASP A 448 -26.46 -10.15 21.24
CA ASP A 448 -26.17 -11.18 22.25
C ASP A 448 -25.05 -10.76 23.22
N LYS A 449 -25.03 -11.37 24.41
CA LYS A 449 -24.16 -11.01 25.55
C LYS A 449 -23.51 -12.26 26.17
N GLY A 450 -22.20 -12.24 26.46
CA GLY A 450 -21.58 -13.34 27.22
C GLY A 450 -20.09 -13.21 27.59
N SER A 451 -19.82 -12.72 28.80
CA SER A 451 -18.66 -12.97 29.69
C SER A 451 -17.22 -13.19 29.15
N SER A 452 -16.40 -12.17 29.45
CA SER A 452 -14.94 -12.15 29.73
C SER A 452 -14.24 -13.43 30.22
N LEU A 453 -13.03 -13.67 29.69
CA LEU A 453 -11.92 -14.32 30.40
C LEU A 453 -10.58 -13.69 29.93
N LEU A 454 -9.64 -13.49 30.85
CA LEU A 454 -8.46 -12.63 30.65
C LEU A 454 -7.38 -13.27 29.77
N LEU A 455 -7.25 -12.79 28.54
CA LEU A 455 -6.07 -12.95 27.69
C LEU A 455 -5.54 -11.57 27.31
N LEU A 456 -4.21 -11.43 27.24
CA LEU A 456 -3.55 -10.23 26.74
C LEU A 456 -4.09 -9.91 25.33
N PRO A 457 -4.45 -8.64 25.01
CA PRO A 457 -5.04 -8.33 23.71
C PRO A 457 -4.08 -8.62 22.57
N SER A 458 -4.30 -9.73 21.87
CA SER A 458 -3.62 -10.00 20.61
C SER A 458 -3.92 -8.86 19.64
N ARG A 459 -2.88 -8.19 19.14
CA ARG A 459 -3.02 -7.09 18.19
C ARG A 459 -3.31 -7.57 16.76
N SER A 460 -3.68 -8.85 16.58
CA SER A 460 -4.02 -9.45 15.28
C SER A 460 -5.49 -9.19 14.87
N ARG A 461 -5.77 -7.97 14.40
CA ARG A 461 -6.84 -7.64 13.42
C ARG A 461 -6.72 -6.17 13.04
N ARG A 462 -6.09 -5.92 11.89
CA ARG A 462 -5.85 -4.60 11.31
C ARG A 462 -6.07 -4.67 9.81
N ILE A 463 -6.98 -3.85 9.28
CA ILE A 463 -7.49 -3.96 7.91
C ILE A 463 -7.09 -2.69 7.15
N PHE A 464 -5.96 -2.82 6.45
CA PHE A 464 -5.23 -1.74 5.75
C PHE A 464 -5.95 -1.09 4.55
N ASP A 465 -7.24 -1.37 4.33
CA ASP A 465 -7.99 -0.93 3.15
C ASP A 465 -8.96 0.24 3.43
N LYS A 466 -9.06 0.71 4.68
CA LYS A 466 -9.93 1.84 5.05
C LYS A 466 -9.27 3.23 5.03
N LEU A 467 -7.97 3.32 4.76
CA LEU A 467 -7.20 4.57 4.83
C LEU A 467 -7.64 5.64 3.82
N TRP A 468 -8.18 5.24 2.66
CA TRP A 468 -8.30 6.13 1.48
C TRP A 468 -9.64 6.02 0.74
N VAL A 469 -10.72 5.60 1.42
CA VAL A 469 -12.07 5.73 0.86
C VAL A 469 -12.50 7.18 1.03
N GLY A 470 -12.43 7.96 -0.05
CA GLY A 470 -12.75 9.38 -0.05
C GLY A 470 -14.17 9.66 0.42
N LYS A 471 -14.32 10.53 1.42
CA LYS A 471 -15.63 11.00 1.90
C LYS A 471 -16.00 12.31 1.20
N GLY A 472 -16.27 12.21 -0.10
CA GLY A 472 -16.71 13.33 -0.93
C GLY A 472 -18.23 13.46 -0.93
N GLN A 473 -18.77 14.32 -0.06
CA GLN A 473 -19.95 15.17 -0.31
C GLN A 473 -20.18 16.07 0.92
N GLY A 474 -20.38 17.36 0.68
CA GLY A 474 -20.52 18.35 1.74
C GLY A 474 -21.98 18.51 2.18
N GLU A 475 -22.21 18.55 3.49
CA GLU A 475 -23.42 19.14 4.05
C GLU A 475 -23.10 20.25 5.04
N THR A 476 -23.66 21.42 4.72
CA THR A 476 -23.90 22.63 5.49
C THR A 476 -23.61 22.64 6.99
N ILE A 477 -22.87 23.68 7.39
CA ILE A 477 -22.88 24.29 8.72
C ILE A 477 -24.32 24.53 9.19
N LYS A 478 -24.71 23.95 10.33
CA LYS A 478 -25.74 24.52 11.22
C LYS A 478 -25.31 24.38 12.67
N SER A 479 -25.05 25.53 13.27
CA SER A 479 -24.98 25.71 14.72
C SER A 479 -26.37 25.61 15.34
N SER A 480 -26.47 25.01 16.52
CA SER A 480 -27.54 25.29 17.46
C SER A 480 -27.02 25.12 18.89
N GLU A 481 -26.80 26.23 19.57
CA GLU A 481 -26.63 26.27 21.02
C GLU A 481 -27.96 25.93 21.70
N THR A 482 -27.95 25.08 22.73
CA THR A 482 -28.93 25.19 23.84
C THR A 482 -28.24 24.89 25.18
N SER A 483 -28.34 25.84 26.11
CA SER A 483 -27.82 25.73 27.48
C SER A 483 -28.77 24.93 28.37
N GLY A 484 -28.25 24.17 29.35
CA GLY A 484 -29.04 23.22 30.13
C GLY A 484 -28.58 22.88 31.55
N SER A 485 -27.79 23.75 32.19
CA SER A 485 -27.60 23.93 33.65
C SER A 485 -27.52 22.73 34.63
N SER A 486 -26.44 22.72 35.45
CA SER A 486 -26.38 22.36 36.89
C SER A 486 -26.71 20.91 37.33
N GLN A 487 -25.99 20.24 38.22
CA GLN A 487 -25.52 20.68 39.55
C GLN A 487 -24.30 19.86 40.04
N SER A 488 -23.31 20.55 40.63
CA SER A 488 -22.55 20.01 41.79
C SER A 488 -23.28 20.42 43.08
N PRO A 489 -23.07 19.78 44.26
CA PRO A 489 -22.14 20.37 45.26
C PRO A 489 -21.50 19.26 46.20
N PRO A 490 -20.83 19.53 47.37
CA PRO A 490 -19.44 19.07 47.59
C PRO A 490 -19.10 18.61 49.06
N ILE A 491 -17.80 18.62 49.48
CA ILE A 491 -17.28 18.66 50.90
C ILE A 491 -17.52 17.36 51.73
N SER A 492 -16.74 16.90 52.76
CA SER A 492 -15.52 17.26 53.54
C SER A 492 -14.65 15.98 53.75
N VAL A 493 -13.42 15.90 54.30
CA VAL A 493 -12.44 16.78 55.00
C VAL A 493 -12.45 16.82 56.56
N LYS A 494 -11.40 16.20 57.16
CA LYS A 494 -10.80 16.30 58.55
C LYS A 494 -11.40 15.41 59.69
N PRO A 495 -10.71 15.23 60.85
CA PRO A 495 -9.34 14.70 61.08
C PRO A 495 -9.20 13.74 62.31
N GLY A 496 -7.98 13.29 62.65
CA GLY A 496 -7.60 12.71 63.96
C GLY A 496 -7.44 11.18 64.00
N GLU A 497 -6.59 10.57 64.83
CA GLU A 497 -5.58 11.12 65.77
C GLU A 497 -4.45 10.08 66.03
N ALA A 498 -3.43 10.43 66.81
CA ALA A 498 -2.13 9.74 66.87
C ALA A 498 -2.07 8.45 67.73
N LYS A 499 -1.07 7.60 67.45
CA LYS A 499 -0.19 7.02 68.49
C LYS A 499 1.14 6.50 67.93
N SER A 500 2.13 6.43 68.82
CA SER A 500 3.56 6.47 68.50
C SER A 500 4.33 5.18 68.83
N SER A 501 5.24 4.78 67.94
CA SER A 501 6.59 4.28 68.27
C SER A 501 7.44 4.26 66.99
N GLY A 502 8.75 4.49 66.99
CA GLY A 502 9.64 4.81 68.12
C GLY A 502 10.87 3.91 68.19
N SER A 503 11.73 3.91 67.17
CA SER A 503 13.13 3.46 67.32
C SER A 503 14.02 3.98 66.20
N SER A 504 14.99 4.83 66.56
CA SER A 504 16.09 5.26 65.70
C SER A 504 17.36 4.50 66.08
N ARG A 505 18.18 4.11 65.09
CA ARG A 505 19.62 3.89 65.30
C ARG A 505 20.43 4.44 64.14
N HIS A 506 21.23 5.45 64.47
CA HIS A 506 22.31 6.00 63.67
C HIS A 506 23.59 5.14 63.77
N MET A 507 24.59 5.56 62.98
CA MET A 507 26.01 5.16 62.93
C MET A 507 26.36 4.08 61.88
N ARG A 508 27.43 4.23 61.11
CA ARG A 508 28.41 5.36 60.99
C ARG A 508 29.10 5.32 59.62
N ASN A 509 29.47 6.48 59.09
CA ASN A 509 30.54 6.57 58.10
C ASN A 509 31.90 6.39 58.80
N SER A 510 32.85 5.75 58.13
CA SER A 510 34.29 5.94 58.31
C SER A 510 34.96 5.86 56.95
N ILE A 511 35.92 6.75 56.70
CA ILE A 511 36.77 6.81 55.50
C ILE A 511 38.12 6.22 55.87
N SER A 512 38.68 5.40 54.97
CA SER A 512 40.10 5.25 54.63
C SER A 512 40.22 4.44 53.35
#